data_AF-A0A0J9SE86-F1
#
_entry.id   AF-A0A0J9SE86-F1
#
_cell.length_a   1.000
_cell.length_b   1.000
_cell.length_c   1.000
_cell.angle_alpha   90.00
_cell.angle_beta   90.00
_cell.angle_gamma   90.00
#
_symmetry.space_group_name_H-M   'P 1'
#
loop_
_entity.id
_entity.type
_entity.pdbx_description
1 polymer ?
#
loop_
_entity_poly.entity_id
_entity_poly.type
_entity_poly.pdbx_seq_one_letter_code
_entity_poly.pdbx_strand_id
1 'polypeptide(L)'
;MSNAGTTDLSWLPSDADEQLALGFKIVTNAYKTRVTSQEAEIRSLKGQLTEKLEQLSSIQKKYSNLEVQLIESTQRGNQLADENKQLITTIKKLNRDIDRLENLKKAVLNSIQEEHDVEDAHK
;
A
#
# COMPACT_ATOMS: atom_id res chain seq x y z
N MET A 1 -43.57 14.23 58.13
CA MET A 1 -44.82 13.70 57.53
C MET A 1 -44.73 13.91 56.03
N SER A 2 -45.00 12.86 55.27
CA SER A 2 -44.63 12.63 53.87
C SER A 2 -45.23 13.64 52.89
N ASN A 3 -44.37 14.38 52.19
CA ASN A 3 -44.74 15.14 51.00
C ASN A 3 -44.88 14.16 49.83
N ALA A 4 -46.03 13.49 49.75
CA ALA A 4 -46.42 12.76 48.55
C ALA A 4 -46.77 13.81 47.49
N GLY A 5 -45.88 14.04 46.53
CA GLY A 5 -46.20 14.83 45.34
C GLY A 5 -47.40 14.19 44.66
N THR A 6 -48.57 14.80 44.79
CA THR A 6 -49.81 14.33 44.18
C THR A 6 -49.66 14.49 42.67
N THR A 7 -49.35 13.40 41.98
CA THR A 7 -49.44 13.33 40.52
C THR A 7 -50.87 13.68 40.13
N ASP A 8 -51.04 14.80 39.41
CA ASP A 8 -52.31 15.19 38.82
C ASP A 8 -52.71 14.16 37.76
N LEU A 9 -53.79 13.41 38.04
CA LEU A 9 -54.33 12.36 37.18
C LEU A 9 -55.59 12.82 36.43
N SER A 10 -55.85 14.13 36.37
CA SER A 10 -57.00 14.70 35.64
C SER A 10 -57.03 14.34 34.14
N TRP A 11 -55.89 13.93 33.57
CA TRP A 11 -55.76 13.45 32.19
C TRP A 11 -56.16 11.97 31.99
N LEU A 12 -56.29 11.20 33.09
CA LEU A 12 -56.61 9.78 33.05
C LEU A 12 -58.13 9.60 32.91
N PRO A 13 -58.62 8.76 31.97
CA PRO A 13 -60.04 8.46 31.87
C PRO A 13 -60.61 7.95 33.21
N SER A 14 -61.85 8.30 33.54
CA SER A 14 -62.47 7.87 34.81
C SER A 14 -62.94 6.41 34.78
N ASP A 15 -63.22 5.88 33.59
CA ASP A 15 -63.64 4.50 33.38
C ASP A 15 -62.43 3.54 33.32
N ALA A 16 -62.53 2.39 33.99
CA ALA A 16 -61.43 1.44 34.12
C ALA A 16 -61.04 0.76 32.81
N ASP A 17 -62.01 0.47 31.93
CA ASP A 17 -61.75 -0.13 30.62
C ASP A 17 -61.08 0.89 29.69
N GLU A 18 -61.47 2.16 29.77
CA GLU A 18 -60.81 3.26 29.05
C GLU A 18 -59.35 3.49 29.52
N GLN A 19 -59.08 3.38 30.83
CA GLN A 19 -57.71 3.45 31.36
C GLN A 19 -56.84 2.30 30.84
N LEU A 20 -57.38 1.08 30.81
CA LEU A 20 -56.68 -0.08 30.27
C LEU A 20 -56.39 0.10 28.77
N ALA A 21 -57.36 0.58 28.00
CA ALA A 21 -57.18 0.88 26.58
C ALA A 21 -56.08 1.96 26.35
N LEU A 22 -56.04 3.00 27.18
CA LEU A 22 -54.99 4.02 27.15
C LEU A 22 -53.62 3.42 27.47
N GLY A 23 -53.53 2.56 28.48
CA GLY A 23 -52.31 1.83 28.83
C GLY A 23 -51.80 0.99 27.65
N PHE A 24 -52.69 0.22 27.00
CA PHE A 24 -52.33 -0.54 25.79
C PHE A 24 -51.84 0.38 24.66
N LYS A 25 -52.46 1.54 24.45
CA LYS A 25 -52.03 2.50 23.44
C LYS A 25 -50.64 3.07 23.74
N ILE A 26 -50.36 3.42 24.99
CA ILE A 26 -49.04 3.89 25.43
C ILE A 26 -47.98 2.83 25.18
N VAL A 27 -48.20 1.60 25.64
CA VAL A 27 -47.26 0.48 25.45
C VAL A 27 -47.07 0.18 23.97
N THR A 28 -48.14 0.15 23.19
CA THR A 28 -48.08 -0.08 21.74
C THR A 28 -47.28 1.01 21.04
N ASN A 29 -47.47 2.27 21.39
CA ASN A 29 -46.73 3.38 20.80
C ASN A 29 -45.26 3.33 21.21
N ALA A 30 -44.95 3.10 22.49
CA ALA A 30 -43.58 2.96 22.96
C ALA A 30 -42.85 1.80 22.25
N TYR A 31 -43.53 0.67 22.08
CA TYR A 31 -43.02 -0.47 21.33
C TYR A 31 -42.75 -0.11 19.86
N LYS A 32 -43.72 0.51 19.17
CA LYS A 32 -43.57 0.95 17.78
C LYS A 32 -42.39 1.91 17.61
N THR A 33 -42.27 2.93 18.47
CA THR A 33 -41.14 3.86 18.45
C THR A 33 -39.81 3.14 18.63
N ARG A 34 -39.73 2.19 19.57
CA ARG A 34 -38.51 1.40 19.78
C ARG A 34 -38.16 0.55 18.55
N VAL A 35 -39.13 -0.14 17.96
CA VAL A 35 -38.91 -0.93 16.75
C VAL A 35 -38.43 -0.05 15.60
N THR A 36 -39.09 1.08 15.34
CA THR A 36 -38.68 2.01 14.27
C THR A 36 -37.27 2.56 14.50
N SER A 37 -36.91 2.89 15.74
CA SER A 37 -35.56 3.33 16.09
C SER A 37 -34.51 2.25 15.80
N GLN A 38 -34.79 1.01 16.20
CA GLN A 38 -33.88 -0.12 15.96
C GLN A 38 -33.76 -0.44 14.46
N GLU A 39 -34.85 -0.37 13.70
CA GLU A 39 -34.82 -0.54 12.24
C GLU A 39 -34.00 0.56 11.55
N ALA A 40 -34.08 1.80 12.03
CA ALA A 40 -33.25 2.90 11.53
C ALA A 40 -31.76 2.66 11.84
N GLU A 41 -31.44 2.22 13.05
CA GLU A 41 -30.08 1.88 13.46
C GLU A 41 -29.51 0.72 12.63
N ILE A 42 -30.28 -0.35 12.43
CA ILE A 42 -29.88 -1.49 11.59
C ILE A 42 -29.57 -1.02 10.15
N ARG A 43 -30.40 -0.14 9.58
CA ARG A 43 -30.14 0.43 8.24
C ARG A 43 -28.86 1.26 8.22
N SER A 44 -28.63 2.08 9.24
CA SER A 44 -27.40 2.87 9.36
C SER A 44 -26.16 1.97 9.45
N LEU A 45 -26.18 0.97 10.32
CA LEU A 45 -25.08 0.03 10.51
C LEU A 45 -24.78 -0.77 9.24
N LYS A 46 -25.82 -1.20 8.50
CA LYS A 46 -25.64 -1.85 7.20
C LYS A 46 -24.97 -0.92 6.18
N GLY A 47 -25.35 0.36 6.15
CA GLY A 47 -24.70 1.35 5.29
C GLY A 47 -23.21 1.52 5.62
N GLN A 48 -22.87 1.68 6.90
CA GLN A 48 -21.49 1.79 7.36
C GLN A 48 -20.68 0.53 7.04
N LEU A 49 -21.27 -0.66 7.18
CA LEU A 49 -20.63 -1.92 6.83
C LEU A 49 -20.29 -1.98 5.33
N THR A 50 -21.22 -1.60 4.46
CA THR A 50 -20.98 -1.55 3.01
C THR A 50 -19.83 -0.59 2.67
N GLU A 51 -19.83 0.62 3.24
CA GLU A 51 -18.76 1.59 3.02
C GLU A 51 -17.39 1.02 3.46
N LYS A 52 -17.34 0.34 4.60
CA LYS A 52 -16.11 -0.30 5.09
C LYS A 52 -15.64 -1.45 4.20
N LEU A 53 -16.56 -2.24 3.64
CA LEU A 53 -16.22 -3.30 2.69
C LEU A 53 -15.67 -2.73 1.38
N GLU A 54 -16.22 -1.62 0.89
CA GLU A 54 -15.70 -0.92 -0.29
C GLU A 54 -14.30 -0.35 -0.05
N GLN A 55 -14.08 0.28 1.12
CA GLN A 55 -12.76 0.77 1.54
C GLN A 55 -11.75 -0.37 1.62
N LEU A 56 -12.12 -1.51 2.23
CA LEU A 56 -11.27 -2.69 2.33
C LEU A 56 -10.90 -3.23 0.94
N SER A 57 -11.87 -3.37 0.04
CA SER A 57 -11.65 -3.83 -1.34
C SER A 57 -10.68 -2.90 -2.10
N SER A 58 -10.84 -1.58 -1.95
CA SER A 58 -9.94 -0.59 -2.54
C SER A 58 -8.51 -0.72 -2.02
N ILE A 59 -8.35 -0.90 -0.70
CA ILE A 59 -7.04 -1.09 -0.08
C ILE A 59 -6.40 -2.40 -0.53
N GLN A 60 -7.16 -3.50 -0.59
CA GLN A 60 -6.65 -4.80 -1.07
C GLN A 60 -6.13 -4.71 -2.51
N LYS A 61 -6.84 -4.01 -3.39
CA LYS A 61 -6.37 -3.76 -4.77
C LYS A 61 -5.07 -2.96 -4.80
N LYS A 62 -4.98 -1.88 -4.02
CA LYS A 62 -3.75 -1.06 -3.93
C LYS A 62 -2.57 -1.88 -3.39
N TYR A 63 -2.81 -2.70 -2.37
CA TYR A 63 -1.81 -3.57 -1.79
C TYR A 63 -1.28 -4.59 -2.81
N SER A 64 -2.18 -5.28 -3.52
CA SER A 64 -1.80 -6.24 -4.57
C SER A 64 -1.01 -5.58 -5.70
N ASN A 65 -1.42 -4.39 -6.15
CA ASN A 65 -0.66 -3.63 -7.15
C ASN A 65 0.75 -3.25 -6.66
N LEU A 66 0.88 -2.88 -5.38
CA LEU A 66 2.16 -2.52 -4.80
C LEU A 66 3.09 -3.73 -4.65
N GLU A 67 2.55 -4.90 -4.29
CA GLU A 67 3.32 -6.16 -4.28
C GLU A 67 3.88 -6.49 -5.66
N VAL A 68 3.08 -6.35 -6.72
CA VAL A 68 3.54 -6.57 -8.11
C VAL A 68 4.66 -5.60 -8.46
N GLN A 69 4.48 -4.30 -8.19
CA GLN A 69 5.50 -3.29 -8.48
C GLN A 69 6.80 -3.55 -7.69
N LEU A 70 6.70 -4.00 -6.45
CA LEU A 70 7.86 -4.35 -5.64
C LEU A 70 8.64 -5.52 -6.24
N ILE A 71 7.94 -6.57 -6.70
CA ILE A 71 8.55 -7.72 -7.36
C ILE A 71 9.25 -7.29 -8.65
N GLU A 72 8.57 -6.52 -9.50
CA GLU A 72 9.12 -6.01 -10.77
C GLU A 72 10.35 -5.14 -10.54
N SER A 73 10.27 -4.21 -9.57
CA SER A 73 11.40 -3.34 -9.21
C SER A 73 12.60 -4.14 -8.68
N THR A 74 12.34 -5.17 -7.87
CA THR A 74 13.39 -6.05 -7.33
C THR A 74 14.05 -6.84 -8.46
N GLN A 75 13.26 -7.39 -9.38
CA GLN A 75 13.76 -8.12 -10.54
C GLN A 75 14.60 -7.20 -11.44
N ARG A 76 14.13 -5.97 -11.70
CA ARG A 76 14.88 -5.00 -12.51
C ARG A 76 16.19 -4.58 -11.83
N GLY A 77 16.17 -4.38 -10.52
CA GLY A 77 17.36 -4.09 -9.72
C GLY A 77 18.42 -5.19 -9.83
N ASN A 78 18.00 -6.45 -9.74
CA ASN A 78 18.90 -7.60 -9.90
C ASN A 78 19.50 -7.68 -11.30
N GLN A 79 18.70 -7.46 -12.34
CA GLN A 79 19.19 -7.43 -13.72
C GLN A 79 20.25 -6.34 -13.92
N LEU A 80 19.99 -5.12 -13.44
CA LEU A 80 20.94 -4.02 -13.51
C LEU A 80 22.23 -4.33 -12.74
N ALA A 81 22.14 -4.98 -11.58
CA ALA A 81 23.31 -5.37 -10.81
C ALA A 81 24.18 -6.39 -11.57
N ASP A 82 23.57 -7.35 -12.27
CA ASP A 82 24.29 -8.33 -13.07
C ASP A 82 24.87 -7.75 -14.36
N GLU A 83 24.12 -6.89 -15.07
CA GLU A 83 24.63 -6.10 -16.20
C GLU A 83 25.87 -5.28 -15.78
N ASN A 84 25.81 -4.62 -14.61
CA ASN A 84 26.93 -3.82 -14.11
C ASN A 84 28.17 -4.69 -13.80
N LYS A 85 27.99 -5.88 -13.20
CA LYS A 85 29.09 -6.83 -12.99
C LYS A 85 29.73 -7.27 -14.31
N GLN A 86 28.93 -7.51 -15.34
CA GLN A 86 29.41 -7.88 -16.67
C GLN A 86 30.21 -6.72 -17.29
N LEU A 87 29.69 -5.49 -17.22
CA LEU A 87 30.39 -4.30 -17.70
C LEU A 87 31.73 -4.08 -16.99
N ILE A 88 31.76 -4.19 -15.66
CA ILE A 88 33.01 -4.10 -14.88
C ILE A 88 34.02 -5.15 -15.33
N THR A 89 33.57 -6.38 -15.60
CA THR A 89 34.43 -7.46 -16.09
C THR A 89 34.99 -7.14 -17.46
N THR A 90 34.16 -6.61 -18.37
CA THR A 90 34.57 -6.16 -19.71
C THR A 90 35.58 -5.02 -19.63
N ILE A 91 35.35 -4.01 -18.78
CA ILE A 91 36.29 -2.89 -18.57
C ILE A 91 37.65 -3.42 -18.11
N LYS A 92 37.68 -4.35 -17.14
CA LYS A 92 38.93 -4.96 -16.66
C LYS A 92 39.66 -5.71 -17.78
N LYS A 93 38.93 -6.41 -18.64
CA LYS A 93 39.53 -7.11 -19.79
C LYS A 93 40.12 -6.11 -20.80
N LEU A 94 39.36 -5.10 -21.19
CA LEU A 94 39.81 -4.06 -22.12
C LEU A 94 41.04 -3.32 -21.61
N ASN A 95 41.10 -2.98 -20.32
CA ASN A 95 42.29 -2.36 -19.73
C ASN A 95 43.54 -3.24 -19.88
N ARG A 96 43.43 -4.56 -19.64
CA ARG A 96 44.55 -5.49 -19.84
C ARG A 96 44.96 -5.58 -21.31
N ASP A 97 44.00 -5.54 -22.23
CA ASP A 97 44.27 -5.57 -23.66
C ASP A 97 44.95 -4.26 -24.12
N ILE A 98 44.57 -3.11 -23.57
CA ILE A 98 45.25 -1.82 -23.77
C ILE A 98 46.69 -1.88 -23.27
N ASP A 99 46.92 -2.38 -22.05
CA ASP A 99 48.28 -2.50 -21.49
C ASP A 99 49.18 -3.38 -22.38
N ARG A 100 48.63 -4.48 -22.91
CA ARG A 100 49.35 -5.36 -23.85
C ARG A 100 49.69 -4.65 -25.16
N LEU A 101 48.76 -3.87 -25.72
CA LEU A 101 48.98 -3.11 -26.95
C LEU A 101 50.03 -2.01 -26.75
N GLU A 102 50.00 -1.31 -25.62
CA GLU A 102 51.01 -0.29 -25.28
C GLU A 102 52.41 -0.91 -25.11
N ASN A 103 52.50 -2.11 -24.50
CA ASN A 103 53.76 -2.83 -24.40
C ASN A 103 54.27 -3.30 -25.76
N LEU A 104 53.39 -3.81 -26.63
CA LEU A 104 53.75 -4.21 -27.99
C LEU A 104 54.25 -3.01 -28.79
N LYS A 105 53.56 -1.87 -28.72
CA LYS A 105 53.97 -0.62 -29.36
C LYS A 105 55.37 -0.20 -28.93
N LYS A 106 55.66 -0.23 -27.62
CA LYS A 106 57.01 0.09 -27.10
C LYS A 106 58.07 -0.88 -27.64
N ALA A 107 57.79 -2.18 -27.63
CA ALA A 107 58.71 -3.18 -28.14
C ALA A 107 59.02 -2.98 -29.64
N VAL A 108 58.00 -2.70 -30.45
CA VAL A 108 58.16 -2.40 -31.88
C VAL A 108 58.99 -1.15 -32.11
N LEU A 109 58.71 -0.06 -31.39
CA LEU A 109 59.49 1.18 -31.51
C LEU A 109 60.96 0.97 -31.13
N ASN A 110 61.24 0.21 -30.06
CA ASN A 110 62.60 -0.12 -29.67
C ASN A 110 63.32 -0.96 -30.73
N SER A 111 62.66 -1.97 -31.31
CA SER A 111 63.24 -2.81 -32.36
C SER A 111 63.62 -2.01 -33.61
N ILE A 112 62.79 -1.03 -34.00
CA ILE A 112 63.07 -0.15 -35.14
C ILE A 112 64.28 0.76 -34.84
N GLN A 113 64.35 1.28 -33.61
CA GLN A 113 65.47 2.11 -33.18
C GLN A 113 66.79 1.31 -33.18
N GLU A 114 66.76 0.08 -32.68
CA GLU A 114 67.91 -0.83 -32.67
C GLU A 114 68.39 -1.18 -34.09
N GLU A 115 67.49 -1.44 -35.05
CA GLU A 115 67.87 -1.64 -36.46
C GLU A 115 68.56 -0.41 -37.06
N HIS A 116 68.06 0.79 -36.79
CA HIS A 116 68.64 2.04 -37.30
C HIS A 116 70.03 2.32 -36.71
N ASP A 117 70.20 2.11 -35.40
CA ASP A 117 71.49 2.31 -34.73
C ASP A 117 72.56 1.31 -35.21
N VAL A 118 72.17 0.08 -35.58
CA VAL A 118 73.06 -0.93 -36.17
C VAL A 118 73.45 -0.55 -37.61
N GLU A 119 72.52 -0.05 -38.42
CA GLU A 119 72.83 0.42 -39.78
C GLU A 119 73.76 1.65 -39.80
N ASP A 120 73.59 2.60 -38.87
CA ASP A 120 74.46 3.76 -38.75
C ASP A 120 75.85 3.41 -38.19
N ALA A 121 75.96 2.39 -37.34
CA ALA A 121 77.26 1.89 -36.86
C ALA A 121 78.08 1.14 -37.92
N HIS A 122 77.45 0.76 -39.05
CA HIS A 122 78.08 0.04 -40.17
C HIS A 122 78.41 0.92 -41.39
N LYS A 123 78.19 2.24 -41.31
CA LYS A 123 78.66 3.24 -42.29
C LYS A 123 79.93 3.95 -41.82
#